data_AF-A0A2W1B2R7-F1
#
_entry.id   AF-A0A2W1B2R7-F1
#
_cell.length_a   1.000
_cell.length_b   1.000
_cell.length_c   1.000
_cell.angle_alpha   90.00
_cell.angle_beta   90.00
_cell.angle_gamma   90.00
#
_symmetry.space_group_name_H-M   'P 1'
#
loop_
_entity.id
_entity.type
_entity.pdbx_description
1 polymer ?
#
loop_
_entity_poly.entity_id
_entity_poly.type
_entity_poly.pdbx_seq_one_letter_code
_entity_poly.pdbx_strand_id
1 'polypeptide(L)'
;MEVDIEAEALDDMGMVVDFGRVRDLVKGWIDSNLDHRMILCRQDPVVPVLQGLNEPLYLVDENPTAENLARLIYDQARHLGLDVAEIRLWETPSSYATYREA
;
A
#
# COMPACT_ATOMS: atom_id res chain seq x y z
N MET A 1 4.78 -7.28 3.69
CA MET A 1 4.27 -5.97 4.16
C MET A 1 3.59 -6.20 5.49
N GLU A 2 3.69 -5.23 6.38
CA GLU A 2 3.11 -5.22 7.73
C GLU A 2 2.30 -3.93 7.86
N VAL A 3 1.20 -4.05 8.60
CA VAL A 3 0.23 -2.98 8.84
C VAL A 3 0.04 -2.93 10.34
N ASP A 4 0.46 -1.84 10.96
CA ASP A 4 0.24 -1.59 12.38
C ASP A 4 -0.95 -0.63 12.52
N ILE A 5 -1.91 -1.03 13.36
CA ILE A 5 -3.17 -0.30 13.61
C ILE A 5 -3.25 -0.07 15.11
N GLU A 6 -3.62 1.15 15.49
CA GLU A 6 -3.71 1.58 16.87
C GLU A 6 -5.08 2.21 17.16
N ALA A 7 -5.56 2.06 18.39
CA ALA A 7 -6.79 2.69 18.86
C ALA A 7 -6.63 3.08 20.34
N GLU A 8 -7.29 4.17 20.75
CA GLU A 8 -7.27 4.63 22.14
C GLU A 8 -8.01 3.69 23.10
N ALA A 9 -8.97 2.92 22.59
CA ALA A 9 -9.75 1.96 23.33
C ALA A 9 -10.03 0.72 22.47
N LEU A 10 -10.34 -0.38 23.14
CA LEU A 10 -10.81 -1.60 22.50
C LEU A 10 -12.32 -1.53 22.30
N ASP A 11 -12.83 -2.23 21.29
CA ASP A 11 -14.27 -2.41 21.08
C ASP A 11 -14.89 -3.32 22.17
N ASP A 12 -16.22 -3.52 22.09
CA ASP A 12 -16.96 -4.38 23.04
C ASP A 12 -16.48 -5.85 23.07
N MET A 13 -15.74 -6.27 22.05
CA MET A 13 -15.15 -7.60 21.94
C MET A 13 -13.68 -7.64 22.39
N GLY A 14 -13.12 -6.50 22.83
CA GLY A 14 -11.74 -6.40 23.29
C GLY A 14 -10.72 -6.34 22.15
N MET A 15 -11.09 -5.85 20.97
CA MET A 15 -10.22 -5.75 19.80
C MET A 15 -9.95 -4.30 19.40
N VAL A 16 -8.76 -4.05 18.83
CA VAL A 16 -8.49 -2.79 18.09
C VAL A 16 -9.25 -2.83 16.76
N VAL A 17 -9.12 -3.94 16.03
CA VAL A 17 -9.82 -4.21 14.77
C VAL A 17 -9.78 -5.72 14.48
N ASP A 18 -10.77 -6.22 13.77
CA ASP A 18 -10.76 -7.59 13.24
C ASP A 18 -9.67 -7.76 12.15
N PHE A 19 -8.77 -8.73 12.31
CA PHE A 19 -7.70 -8.99 11.33
C PHE A 19 -8.21 -9.41 9.95
N GLY A 20 -9.37 -10.06 9.88
CA GLY A 20 -10.02 -10.41 8.62
C GLY A 20 -10.40 -9.16 7.83
N ARG A 21 -11.01 -8.18 8.50
CA ARG A 21 -11.33 -6.87 7.89
C ARG A 21 -10.08 -6.17 7.37
N VAL A 22 -9.00 -6.14 8.14
CA VAL A 22 -7.73 -5.51 7.72
C VAL A 22 -7.18 -6.18 6.47
N ARG A 23 -7.10 -7.52 6.48
CA ARG A 23 -6.65 -8.31 5.34
C ARG A 23 -7.53 -8.03 4.13
N ASP A 24 -8.84 -8.09 4.26
CA ASP A 24 -9.74 -7.99 3.10
C ASP A 24 -9.68 -6.60 2.45
N LEU A 25 -9.55 -5.54 3.25
CA LEU A 25 -9.40 -4.17 2.74
C LEU A 25 -8.02 -3.93 2.11
N VAL A 26 -6.94 -4.20 2.86
CA VAL A 26 -5.59 -3.87 2.42
C VAL A 26 -5.13 -4.82 1.32
N LYS A 27 -5.27 -6.15 1.51
CA LYS A 27 -4.90 -7.14 0.50
C LYS A 27 -5.77 -7.00 -0.74
N GLY A 28 -7.08 -6.79 -0.57
CA GLY A 28 -8.00 -6.62 -1.70
C GLY A 28 -7.61 -5.44 -2.59
N TRP A 29 -7.19 -4.32 -1.98
CA TRP A 29 -6.67 -3.19 -2.74
C TRP A 29 -5.33 -3.50 -3.44
N ILE A 30 -4.38 -4.13 -2.74
CA ILE A 30 -3.09 -4.52 -3.33
C ILE A 30 -3.27 -5.46 -4.52
N ASP A 31 -4.05 -6.53 -4.36
CA ASP A 31 -4.33 -7.50 -5.42
C ASP A 31 -4.95 -6.82 -6.65
N SER A 32 -5.83 -5.83 -6.41
CA SER A 32 -6.56 -5.15 -7.49
C SER A 32 -5.75 -4.07 -8.20
N ASN A 33 -4.67 -3.56 -7.60
CA ASN A 33 -3.98 -2.37 -8.08
C ASN A 33 -2.49 -2.58 -8.34
N LEU A 34 -1.79 -3.26 -7.44
CA LEU A 34 -0.33 -3.36 -7.47
C LEU A 34 0.14 -4.76 -7.88
N ASP A 35 -0.55 -5.81 -7.45
CA ASP A 35 -0.12 -7.18 -7.70
C ASP A 35 -0.15 -7.54 -9.19
N HIS A 36 0.86 -8.28 -9.64
CA HIS A 36 1.05 -8.62 -11.05
C HIS A 36 1.02 -7.43 -12.03
N ARG A 37 1.38 -6.22 -11.57
CA ARG A 37 1.50 -5.03 -12.41
C ARG A 37 2.89 -4.43 -12.35
N MET A 38 3.29 -3.77 -13.42
CA MET A 38 4.49 -2.95 -13.43
C MET A 38 4.15 -1.56 -12.87
N ILE A 39 4.73 -1.22 -11.72
CA ILE A 39 4.53 0.07 -11.07
C ILE A 39 5.55 1.07 -11.62
N LEU A 40 5.09 2.17 -12.21
CA LEU A 40 5.94 3.19 -12.81
C LEU A 40 5.51 4.59 -12.39
N CYS A 41 6.47 5.50 -12.35
CA CYS A 41 6.15 6.92 -12.32
C CYS A 41 5.43 7.29 -13.62
N ARG A 42 4.32 8.03 -13.52
CA ARG A 42 3.51 8.47 -14.68
C ARG A 42 4.32 9.28 -15.69
N GLN A 43 5.41 9.90 -15.25
CA GLN A 43 6.30 10.72 -16.08
C GLN A 43 7.42 9.91 -16.75
N ASP A 44 7.49 8.60 -16.54
CA ASP A 44 8.53 7.77 -17.15
C ASP A 44 8.36 7.69 -18.68
N PRO A 45 9.41 7.97 -19.48
CA PRO A 45 9.34 7.96 -20.94
C PRO A 45 8.98 6.59 -21.54
N VAL A 46 9.11 5.49 -20.78
CA VAL A 46 8.75 4.14 -21.24
C VAL A 46 7.24 3.86 -21.16
N VAL A 47 6.49 4.66 -20.38
CA VAL A 47 5.06 4.43 -20.14
C VAL A 47 4.26 4.32 -21.44
N PRO A 48 4.37 5.24 -22.43
CA PRO A 48 3.58 5.14 -23.66
C PRO A 48 3.90 3.88 -24.47
N VAL A 49 5.15 3.40 -24.41
CA VAL A 49 5.59 2.20 -25.13
C VAL A 49 4.94 0.97 -24.52
N LEU A 50 5.02 0.81 -23.19
CA LEU A 50 4.43 -0.33 -22.48
C LEU A 50 2.91 -0.33 -22.55
N GLN A 51 2.27 0.84 -22.49
CA GLN A 51 0.82 0.96 -22.72
C GLN A 51 0.44 0.53 -24.14
N GLY A 52 1.25 0.88 -25.15
CA GLY A 52 1.05 0.42 -26.52
C GLY A 52 1.16 -1.11 -26.70
N LEU A 53 1.84 -1.79 -25.78
CA LEU A 53 1.95 -3.25 -25.71
C LEU A 53 0.84 -3.91 -24.87
N ASN A 54 -0.09 -3.13 -24.31
CA ASN A 54 -1.10 -3.58 -23.35
C ASN A 54 -0.52 -4.24 -22.09
N GLU A 55 0.67 -3.82 -21.65
CA GLU A 55 1.22 -4.29 -20.38
C GLU A 55 0.41 -3.75 -19.19
N PRO A 56 0.17 -4.56 -18.14
CA PRO A 56 -0.58 -4.13 -16.97
C PRO A 56 0.28 -3.17 -16.13
N LEU A 57 0.02 -1.86 -16.26
CA LEU A 57 0.73 -0.83 -15.52
C LEU A 57 -0.09 -0.30 -14.34
N TYR A 58 0.60 0.06 -13.26
CA TYR A 58 0.07 0.93 -12.22
C TYR A 58 0.92 2.20 -12.16
N LEU A 59 0.29 3.35 -12.45
CA LEU A 59 1.01 4.62 -12.56
C LEU A 59 0.84 5.43 -11.28
N VAL A 60 1.97 5.71 -10.65
CA VAL A 60 2.09 6.60 -9.47
C VAL A 60 2.62 7.97 -9.89
N ASP A 61 2.36 9.01 -9.10
CA ASP A 61 2.79 10.36 -9.44
C ASP A 61 4.24 10.67 -9.04
N GLU A 62 4.84 9.80 -8.23
CA GLU A 62 6.23 9.88 -7.76
C GLU A 62 7.00 8.61 -8.11
N ASN A 63 8.32 8.60 -7.90
CA ASN A 63 9.13 7.41 -8.16
C ASN A 63 8.65 6.24 -7.27
N PRO A 64 8.45 5.03 -7.82
CA PRO A 64 7.87 3.89 -7.10
C PRO A 64 8.90 3.20 -6.19
N THR A 65 9.56 3.97 -5.33
CA THR A 65 10.47 3.46 -4.30
C THR A 65 9.68 2.84 -3.14
N ALA A 66 10.33 2.01 -2.33
CA ALA A 66 9.68 1.39 -1.18
C ALA A 66 9.06 2.42 -0.20
N GLU A 67 9.69 3.58 -0.02
CA GLU A 67 9.21 4.68 0.81
C GLU A 67 7.90 5.28 0.27
N ASN A 68 7.88 5.59 -1.04
CA ASN A 68 6.69 6.18 -1.67
C ASN A 68 5.53 5.19 -1.76
N LEU A 69 5.82 3.91 -1.98
CA LEU A 69 4.81 2.87 -1.97
C LEU A 69 4.27 2.61 -0.55
N ALA A 70 5.12 2.64 0.48
CA ALA A 70 4.65 2.55 1.87
C ALA A 70 3.67 3.68 2.21
N ARG A 71 3.97 4.93 1.81
CA ARG A 71 3.04 6.06 1.96
C ARG A 71 1.75 5.87 1.16
N LEU A 72 1.85 5.48 -0.11
CA LEU A 72 0.66 5.24 -0.95
C LEU A 72 -0.29 4.23 -0.30
N ILE A 73 0.26 3.13 0.22
CA ILE A 73 -0.52 2.08 0.88
C ILE A 73 -1.11 2.58 2.19
N TYR A 74 -0.35 3.39 2.96
CA TYR A 74 -0.84 4.02 4.19
C TYR A 74 -2.06 4.91 3.91
N ASP A 75 -1.93 5.84 2.97
CA ASP A 75 -2.98 6.78 2.60
C ASP A 75 -4.21 6.03 2.11
N GLN A 76 -4.02 4.98 1.32
CA GLN A 76 -5.12 4.17 0.83
C GLN A 76 -5.80 3.38 1.94
N ALA A 77 -5.06 2.77 2.85
CA ALA A 77 -5.64 2.02 3.96
C ALA A 77 -6.48 2.93 4.87
N ARG A 78 -6.00 4.17 5.12
CA ARG A 78 -6.77 5.23 5.79
C ARG A 78 -8.04 5.60 5.03
N HIS A 79 -7.96 5.79 3.70
CA HIS A 79 -9.15 6.04 2.86
C HIS A 79 -10.17 4.89 2.87
N LEU A 80 -9.73 3.65 3.10
CA LEU A 80 -10.58 2.47 3.25
C LEU A 80 -11.19 2.34 4.66
N GLY A 81 -10.93 3.30 5.55
CA GLY A 81 -11.52 3.37 6.89
C GLY A 81 -10.80 2.51 7.93
N LEU A 82 -9.48 2.34 7.78
CA LEU A 82 -8.61 1.75 8.80
C LEU A 82 -7.77 2.84 9.48
N ASP A 83 -7.69 2.81 10.82
CA ASP A 83 -6.85 3.72 11.60
C ASP A 83 -5.39 3.24 11.65
N VAL A 84 -4.73 3.24 10.50
CA VAL A 84 -3.36 2.75 10.35
C VAL A 84 -2.36 3.70 11.00
N ALA A 85 -1.56 3.18 11.94
CA ALA A 85 -0.48 3.93 12.58
C ALA A 85 0.79 3.90 11.74
N GLU A 86 1.13 2.73 11.17
CA GLU A 86 2.37 2.53 10.41
C GLU A 86 2.19 1.48 9.30
N ILE A 87 2.83 1.71 8.16
CA ILE A 87 3.01 0.71 7.09
C ILE A 87 4.50 0.42 6.92
N ARG A 88 4.85 -0.87 6.91
CA ARG A 88 6.19 -1.35 6.57
C ARG A 88 6.16 -2.16 5.27
N LEU A 89 6.97 -1.77 4.30
CA LEU A 89 7.07 -2.42 3.00
C LEU A 89 8.50 -2.94 2.77
N TRP A 90 8.61 -4.25 2.56
CA TRP A 90 9.87 -4.91 2.20
C TRP A 90 10.01 -4.92 0.70
N GLU A 91 11.09 -4.33 0.21
CA GLU A 91 11.51 -4.49 -1.18
C GLU A 91 12.26 -5.81 -1.35
N THR A 92 13.06 -6.17 -0.35
CA THR A 92 13.77 -7.45 -0.27
C THR A 92 13.66 -8.02 1.14
N PRO A 93 14.01 -9.30 1.38
CA PRO A 93 13.95 -9.86 2.72
C PRO A 93 14.79 -9.13 3.78
N SER A 94 15.84 -8.39 3.36
CA SER A 94 16.75 -7.67 4.26
C SER A 94 16.55 -6.15 4.28
N SER A 95 15.76 -5.59 3.36
CA SER A 95 15.60 -4.13 3.20
C SER A 95 14.12 -3.74 3.10
N TYR A 96 13.72 -2.81 3.94
CA TYR A 96 12.35 -2.29 3.99
C TYR A 96 12.34 -0.78 4.22
N ALA A 97 11.22 -0.16 3.85
CA ALA A 97 10.87 1.21 4.21
C ALA A 97 9.64 1.22 5.12
N THR A 98 9.57 2.23 5.97
CA THR A 98 8.45 2.45 6.89
C THR A 98 7.88 3.85 6.66
N TYR A 99 6.56 3.95 6.62
CA TYR A 99 5.84 5.23 6.65
C TYR A 99 4.89 5.29 7.84
N ARG A 100 4.93 6.41 8.55
CA ARG A 100 4.03 6.79 9.64
C ARG A 100 3.84 8.30 9.63
N GLU A 101 2.65 8.77 9.98
CA GLU A 101 2.39 10.21 10.13
C GLU A 101 3.09 10.75 11.40
N ALA A 102 3.47 12.02 11.38
CA ALA A 102 4.28 12.66 12.44
C ALA A 102 3.44 13.25 13.57
#